data_AF-A0A4R9XSM6-F1
#
_entry.id   AF-A0A4R9XSM6-F1
#
_cell.length_a   1.000
_cell.length_b   1.000
_cell.length_c   1.000
_cell.angle_alpha   90.00
_cell.angle_beta   90.00
_cell.angle_gamma   90.00
#
_symmetry.space_group_name_H-M   'P 1'
#
loop_
_entity.id
_entity.type
_entity.pdbx_description
1 polymer ?
#
loop_
_entity_poly.entity_id
_entity_poly.type
_entity_poly.pdbx_seq_one_letter_code
_entity_poly.pdbx_strand_id
1 'polypeptide(L)'
;MPHEYTAQNHDWDLTLHAAGELVRAGLTMDKKPRTGSLSMGFSFFTGGMVLAFAAIESFSASVAFAMQSDERFAGFDFQKYRSKRTFWDKMELLMSAAGIEIDKSQGLFRDIGQMQQWRNLVTHSSPYEIGPTEIRDTVKAPVRLHRKNMHLDYARKTDPENAVRFYNTAVAYTTLVKERTGLEPYASVTYKGVE
;
A
#
# COMPACT_ATOMS: atom_id res chain seq x y z
N MET A 1 18.35 16.68 -29.00
CA MET A 1 16.98 17.04 -28.56
C MET A 1 16.80 16.53 -27.13
N PRO A 2 16.41 17.38 -26.17
CA PRO A 2 16.08 16.92 -24.83
C PRO A 2 14.86 15.99 -24.90
N HIS A 3 14.88 14.92 -24.11
CA HIS A 3 13.78 13.97 -23.99
C HIS A 3 13.27 14.01 -22.55
N GLU A 4 11.95 14.06 -22.37
CA GLU A 4 11.32 13.87 -21.07
C GLU A 4 11.20 12.38 -20.77
N TYR A 5 11.68 12.00 -19.58
CA TYR A 5 11.56 10.66 -19.02
C TYR A 5 10.31 10.57 -18.14
N THR A 6 9.47 9.57 -18.39
CA THR A 6 8.40 9.22 -17.46
C THR A 6 8.37 7.71 -17.23
N ALA A 7 8.37 7.30 -15.95
CA ALA A 7 8.09 5.93 -15.53
C ALA A 7 6.76 5.94 -14.79
N GLN A 8 5.67 5.81 -15.55
CA GLN A 8 4.31 5.85 -14.98
C GLN A 8 3.80 4.46 -14.61
N ASN A 9 4.41 3.39 -15.16
CA ASN A 9 4.23 2.03 -14.67
C ASN A 9 5.47 1.64 -13.85
N HIS A 10 5.24 1.39 -12.56
CA HIS A 10 6.29 1.05 -11.59
C HIS A 10 6.52 -0.47 -11.49
N ASP A 11 7.71 -0.89 -11.02
CA ASP A 11 8.07 -2.28 -10.70
C ASP A 11 7.36 -2.78 -9.41
N TRP A 12 6.03 -2.75 -9.42
CA TRP A 12 5.20 -3.19 -8.29
C TRP A 12 5.38 -4.70 -8.00
N ASP A 13 5.69 -5.49 -9.03
CA ASP A 13 5.91 -6.93 -8.97
C ASP A 13 7.24 -7.28 -8.30
N LEU A 14 8.33 -6.59 -8.64
CA LEU A 14 9.61 -6.70 -7.92
C LEU A 14 9.47 -6.25 -6.46
N THR A 15 8.69 -5.20 -6.22
CA THR A 15 8.38 -4.73 -4.86
C THR A 15 7.64 -5.80 -4.06
N LEU A 16 6.63 -6.43 -4.66
CA LEU A 16 5.87 -7.52 -4.03
C LEU A 16 6.74 -8.77 -3.83
N HIS A 17 7.62 -9.10 -4.78
CA HIS A 17 8.57 -10.20 -4.66
C HIS A 17 9.52 -9.98 -3.48
N ALA A 18 10.13 -8.80 -3.39
CA ALA A 18 10.99 -8.42 -2.27
C ALA A 18 10.24 -8.47 -0.93
N ALA A 19 8.98 -8.05 -0.89
CA ALA A 19 8.13 -8.21 0.30
C ALA A 19 8.02 -9.68 0.73
N GLY A 20 7.75 -10.59 -0.22
CA GLY A 20 7.66 -12.03 0.04
C GLY A 20 8.96 -12.64 0.55
N GLU A 21 10.09 -12.28 -0.04
CA GLU A 21 11.41 -12.76 0.40
C GLU A 21 11.76 -12.27 1.82
N LEU A 22 11.44 -11.02 2.15
CA LEU A 22 11.60 -10.50 3.52
C LEU A 22 10.70 -11.25 4.51
N VAL A 23 9.44 -11.51 4.17
CA VAL A 23 8.54 -12.30 5.04
C VAL A 23 9.11 -13.71 5.27
N ARG A 24 9.58 -14.40 4.22
CA ARG A 24 10.19 -15.74 4.34
C ARG A 24 11.45 -15.73 5.20
N ALA A 25 12.33 -14.77 4.99
CA ALA A 25 13.54 -14.59 5.81
C ALA A 25 13.17 -14.30 7.27
N GLY A 26 12.17 -13.45 7.50
CA GLY A 26 11.64 -13.13 8.83
C GLY A 26 11.10 -14.36 9.55
N LEU A 27 10.32 -15.21 8.87
CA LEU A 27 9.81 -16.47 9.43
C LEU A 27 10.92 -17.44 9.85
N THR A 28 12.04 -17.43 9.12
CA THR A 28 13.21 -18.23 9.48
C THR A 28 13.94 -17.64 10.68
N MET A 29 14.09 -16.33 10.72
CA MET A 29 14.79 -15.63 11.81
C MET A 29 13.99 -15.61 13.11
N ASP A 30 12.66 -15.56 13.05
CA ASP A 30 11.76 -15.56 14.21
C ASP A 30 11.86 -16.84 15.06
N LYS A 31 12.31 -17.95 14.45
CA LYS A 31 12.57 -19.23 15.15
C LYS A 31 13.83 -19.20 16.02
N LYS A 32 14.72 -18.21 15.84
CA LYS A 32 15.96 -18.08 16.60
C LYS A 32 15.70 -17.45 17.98
N PRO A 33 16.58 -17.68 18.97
CA PRO A 33 16.48 -17.00 20.26
C PRO A 33 16.37 -15.48 20.10
N ARG A 34 15.49 -14.86 20.89
CA ARG A 34 15.25 -13.41 20.86
C ARG A 34 16.49 -12.63 21.28
N THR A 35 16.65 -11.43 20.74
CA THR A 35 17.62 -10.44 21.25
C THR A 35 16.88 -9.46 22.16
N GLY A 36 17.02 -9.63 23.47
CA GLY A 36 16.22 -8.90 24.45
C GLY A 36 14.73 -9.24 24.32
N SER A 37 13.87 -8.22 24.18
CA SER A 37 12.42 -8.40 24.01
C SER A 37 11.97 -8.53 22.54
N LEU A 38 12.87 -8.35 21.58
CA LEU A 38 12.53 -8.28 20.15
C LEU A 38 12.76 -9.61 19.44
N SER A 39 11.83 -9.96 18.55
CA SER A 39 12.01 -11.04 17.58
C SER A 39 13.18 -10.72 16.66
N MET A 40 13.99 -11.73 16.35
CA MET A 40 15.03 -11.65 15.32
C MET A 40 14.46 -11.49 13.91
N GLY A 41 13.17 -11.79 13.71
CA GLY A 41 12.43 -11.54 12.47
C GLY A 41 11.87 -10.11 12.34
N PHE A 42 11.92 -9.30 13.40
CA PHE A 42 11.24 -8.00 13.47
C PHE A 42 11.53 -7.05 12.30
N SER A 43 12.82 -6.85 11.97
CA SER A 43 13.22 -5.96 10.88
C SER A 43 12.78 -6.48 9.51
N PHE A 44 12.82 -7.81 9.34
CA PHE A 44 12.35 -8.47 8.12
C PHE A 44 10.84 -8.31 7.95
N PHE A 45 10.06 -8.53 9.02
CA PHE A 45 8.61 -8.33 9.00
C PHE A 45 8.25 -6.87 8.74
N THR A 46 8.95 -5.91 9.37
CA THR A 46 8.74 -4.48 9.09
C THR A 46 8.95 -4.18 7.60
N GLY A 47 10.08 -4.59 7.04
CA GLY A 47 10.38 -4.35 5.63
C GLY A 47 9.37 -5.03 4.71
N GLY A 48 9.05 -6.30 4.97
CA GLY A 48 8.07 -7.06 4.18
C GLY A 48 6.68 -6.44 4.19
N MET A 49 6.20 -6.00 5.36
CA MET A 49 4.90 -5.35 5.51
C MET A 49 4.85 -3.98 4.82
N VAL A 50 5.91 -3.16 4.93
CA VAL A 50 6.01 -1.87 4.22
C VAL A 50 5.99 -2.08 2.71
N LEU A 51 6.80 -3.01 2.20
CA LEU A 51 6.87 -3.29 0.75
C LEU A 51 5.57 -3.89 0.22
N ALA A 52 4.88 -4.74 0.98
CA ALA A 52 3.58 -5.27 0.58
C ALA A 52 2.54 -4.16 0.38
N PHE A 53 2.49 -3.17 1.29
CA PHE A 53 1.59 -2.02 1.12
C PHE A 53 2.05 -1.10 -0.03
N ALA A 54 3.35 -0.86 -0.17
CA ALA A 54 3.90 -0.08 -1.28
C ALA A 54 3.58 -0.72 -2.65
N ALA A 55 3.59 -2.05 -2.75
CA ALA A 55 3.19 -2.77 -3.94
C ALA A 55 1.72 -2.51 -4.31
N ILE A 56 0.81 -2.45 -3.34
CA ILE A 56 -0.60 -2.06 -3.56
C ILE A 56 -0.67 -0.63 -4.11
N GLU A 57 0.01 0.33 -3.48
CA GLU A 57 0.01 1.74 -3.92
C GLU A 57 0.56 1.87 -5.36
N SER A 58 1.69 1.22 -5.61
CA SER A 58 2.41 1.21 -6.88
C SER A 58 1.60 0.57 -8.01
N PHE A 59 1.05 -0.62 -7.76
CA PHE A 59 0.19 -1.31 -8.73
C PHE A 59 -1.06 -0.49 -9.06
N SER A 60 -1.70 0.11 -8.05
CA SER A 60 -2.90 0.95 -8.24
C SER A 60 -2.62 2.16 -9.12
N ALA A 61 -1.46 2.80 -8.95
CA ALA A 61 -1.04 3.93 -9.78
C ALA A 61 -0.82 3.49 -11.25
N SER A 62 -0.16 2.35 -11.46
CA SER A 62 0.07 1.79 -12.80
C SER A 62 -1.25 1.41 -13.49
N VAL A 63 -2.22 0.83 -12.76
CA VAL A 63 -3.56 0.53 -13.31
C VAL A 63 -4.30 1.82 -13.67
N ALA A 64 -4.28 2.84 -12.80
CA ALA A 64 -4.91 4.12 -13.08
C ALA A 64 -4.31 4.78 -14.33
N PHE A 65 -2.99 4.71 -14.51
CA PHE A 65 -2.32 5.21 -15.70
C PHE A 65 -2.76 4.44 -16.96
N ALA A 66 -2.82 3.11 -16.88
CA ALA A 66 -3.28 2.27 -18.00
C ALA A 66 -4.74 2.55 -18.36
N MET A 67 -5.63 2.75 -17.38
CA MET A 67 -7.04 3.10 -17.61
C MET A 67 -7.22 4.38 -18.43
N GLN A 68 -6.33 5.38 -18.28
CA GLN A 68 -6.42 6.62 -19.05
C GLN A 68 -6.36 6.40 -20.56
N SER A 69 -5.66 5.34 -20.99
CA SER A 69 -5.37 5.07 -22.41
C SER A 69 -6.20 3.92 -22.97
N ASP A 70 -7.17 3.40 -22.22
CA ASP A 70 -8.00 2.24 -22.59
C ASP A 70 -9.46 2.66 -22.74
N GLU A 71 -10.03 2.43 -23.93
CA GLU A 71 -11.39 2.85 -24.29
C GLU A 71 -12.47 2.27 -23.37
N ARG A 72 -12.23 1.10 -22.75
CA ARG A 72 -13.16 0.49 -21.79
C ARG A 72 -13.36 1.36 -20.54
N PHE A 73 -12.43 2.27 -20.28
CA PHE A 73 -12.43 3.17 -19.13
C PHE A 73 -12.47 4.65 -19.53
N ALA A 74 -13.08 4.99 -20.69
CA ALA A 74 -13.14 6.37 -21.21
C ALA A 74 -13.70 7.42 -20.21
N GLY A 75 -14.48 7.01 -19.20
CA GLY A 75 -14.97 7.88 -18.13
C GLY A 75 -14.01 8.09 -16.96
N PHE A 76 -12.83 7.46 -16.95
CA PHE A 76 -11.86 7.55 -15.87
C PHE A 76 -11.01 8.82 -15.98
N ASP A 77 -11.16 9.71 -14.99
CA ASP A 77 -10.38 10.95 -14.91
C ASP A 77 -9.06 10.73 -14.15
N PHE A 78 -7.99 10.47 -14.90
CA PHE A 78 -6.65 10.28 -14.33
C PHE A 78 -6.10 11.54 -13.65
N GLN A 79 -6.44 12.75 -14.11
CA GLN A 79 -5.96 13.98 -13.47
C GLN A 79 -6.62 14.17 -12.11
N LYS A 80 -7.92 13.87 -12.01
CA LYS A 80 -8.62 13.81 -10.72
C LYS A 80 -7.99 12.77 -9.80
N TYR A 81 -7.72 11.55 -10.30
CA TYR A 81 -7.01 10.52 -9.52
C TYR A 81 -5.65 11.02 -9.00
N ARG A 82 -4.84 11.65 -9.85
CA ARG A 82 -3.52 12.18 -9.51
C ARG A 82 -3.60 13.27 -8.45
N SER A 83 -4.58 14.16 -8.54
CA SER A 83 -4.79 15.27 -7.61
C SER A 83 -5.18 14.84 -6.18
N LYS A 84 -5.74 13.63 -6.02
CA LYS A 84 -6.08 13.09 -4.71
C LYS A 84 -4.84 12.87 -3.85
N ARG A 85 -4.93 13.25 -2.57
CA ARG A 85 -3.80 13.17 -1.62
C ARG A 85 -3.86 11.93 -0.72
N THR A 86 -5.06 11.41 -0.45
CA THR A 86 -5.23 10.24 0.42
C THR A 86 -5.24 8.96 -0.41
N PHE A 87 -4.80 7.86 0.20
CA PHE A 87 -4.89 6.52 -0.39
C PHE A 87 -6.34 6.16 -0.73
N TRP A 88 -7.27 6.36 0.21
CA TRP A 88 -8.66 5.93 0.00
C TRP A 88 -9.41 6.74 -1.06
N ASP A 89 -9.17 8.04 -1.18
CA ASP A 89 -9.75 8.83 -2.28
C ASP A 89 -9.29 8.32 -3.64
N LYS A 90 -8.01 7.94 -3.77
CA LYS A 90 -7.46 7.33 -4.98
C LYS A 90 -8.12 5.97 -5.25
N MET A 91 -8.22 5.15 -4.22
CA MET A 91 -8.83 3.82 -4.31
C MET A 91 -10.31 3.89 -4.69
N GLU A 92 -11.07 4.82 -4.13
CA GLU A 92 -12.50 4.98 -4.45
C GLU A 92 -12.72 5.30 -5.93
N LEU A 93 -11.89 6.19 -6.51
CA LEU A 93 -11.95 6.50 -7.94
C LEU A 93 -11.58 5.28 -8.80
N LEU A 94 -10.48 4.60 -8.45
CA LEU A 94 -9.99 3.45 -9.21
C LEU A 94 -10.95 2.25 -9.15
N MET A 95 -11.40 1.89 -7.94
CA MET A 95 -12.30 0.75 -7.74
C MET A 95 -13.68 1.01 -8.34
N SER A 96 -14.20 2.24 -8.24
CA SER A 96 -15.45 2.61 -8.91
C SER A 96 -15.34 2.45 -10.43
N ALA A 97 -14.23 2.85 -11.04
CA ALA A 97 -14.01 2.66 -12.49
C ALA A 97 -13.84 1.18 -12.87
N ALA A 98 -13.29 0.37 -11.97
CA ALA A 98 -13.17 -1.08 -12.13
C ALA A 98 -14.47 -1.87 -11.82
N GLY A 99 -15.55 -1.19 -11.39
CA GLY A 99 -16.78 -1.84 -10.95
C GLY A 99 -16.62 -2.67 -9.66
N ILE A 100 -15.70 -2.29 -8.79
CA ILE A 100 -15.42 -2.94 -7.51
C ILE A 100 -15.98 -2.09 -6.37
N GLU A 101 -16.82 -2.68 -5.53
CA GLU A 101 -17.31 -2.05 -4.31
C GLU A 101 -16.29 -2.18 -3.17
N ILE A 102 -16.00 -1.06 -2.49
CA ILE A 102 -15.10 -1.03 -1.33
C ILE A 102 -15.92 -1.17 -0.06
N ASP A 103 -15.84 -2.33 0.59
CA ASP A 103 -16.35 -2.53 1.96
C ASP A 103 -15.18 -2.53 2.96
N LYS A 104 -14.96 -1.41 3.65
CA LYS A 104 -13.88 -1.27 4.65
C LYS A 104 -14.19 -1.98 5.98
N SER A 105 -15.38 -2.55 6.16
CA SER A 105 -15.79 -3.22 7.40
C SER A 105 -15.35 -4.69 7.48
N GLN A 106 -15.12 -5.33 6.34
CA GLN A 106 -14.78 -6.75 6.25
C GLN A 106 -13.89 -7.10 5.05
N GLY A 107 -13.38 -8.32 5.04
CA GLY A 107 -12.62 -8.88 3.92
C GLY A 107 -11.37 -8.09 3.53
N LEU A 108 -11.10 -8.09 2.21
CA LEU A 108 -9.88 -7.54 1.62
C LEU A 108 -9.65 -6.07 1.98
N PHE A 109 -10.68 -5.23 1.83
CA PHE A 109 -10.53 -3.77 2.02
C PHE A 109 -10.43 -3.38 3.50
N ARG A 110 -11.04 -4.16 4.41
CA ARG A 110 -10.75 -4.05 5.85
C ARG A 110 -9.27 -4.31 6.12
N ASP A 111 -8.72 -5.38 5.55
CA ASP A 111 -7.33 -5.77 5.77
C ASP A 111 -6.36 -4.72 5.18
N ILE A 112 -6.64 -4.20 3.99
CA ILE A 112 -5.90 -3.04 3.41
C ILE A 112 -5.99 -1.81 4.34
N GLY A 113 -7.15 -1.55 4.95
CA GLY A 113 -7.30 -0.50 5.95
C GLY A 113 -6.41 -0.69 7.18
N GLN A 114 -6.28 -1.93 7.66
CA GLN A 114 -5.33 -2.25 8.72
C GLN A 114 -3.88 -2.08 8.28
N MET A 115 -3.55 -2.41 7.01
CA MET A 115 -2.22 -2.17 6.45
C MET A 115 -1.88 -0.68 6.43
N GLN A 116 -2.79 0.16 5.94
CA GLN A 116 -2.62 1.61 5.93
C GLN A 116 -2.46 2.17 7.35
N GLN A 117 -3.31 1.75 8.29
CA GLN A 117 -3.22 2.17 9.69
C GLN A 117 -1.87 1.80 10.30
N TRP A 118 -1.39 0.59 10.09
CA TRP A 118 -0.07 0.15 10.56
C TRP A 118 1.06 0.95 9.89
N ARG A 119 1.00 1.16 8.57
CA ARG A 119 2.00 1.94 7.82
C ARG A 119 2.10 3.37 8.34
N ASN A 120 0.98 3.97 8.74
CA ASN A 120 0.97 5.31 9.35
C ASN A 120 1.63 5.36 10.73
N LEU A 121 1.77 4.23 11.44
CA LEU A 121 2.55 4.14 12.69
C LEU A 121 4.06 4.09 12.42
N VAL A 122 4.48 3.75 11.21
CA VAL A 122 5.87 3.79 10.77
C VAL A 122 6.20 5.24 10.37
N THR A 123 6.30 6.12 11.37
CA THR A 123 6.34 7.60 11.26
C THR A 123 7.52 8.22 10.49
N HIS A 124 8.34 7.42 9.79
CA HIS A 124 9.40 7.92 8.90
C HIS A 124 9.15 7.63 7.40
N SER A 125 8.05 6.98 7.04
CA SER A 125 7.68 6.68 5.65
C SER A 125 6.28 7.22 5.32
N SER A 126 6.19 8.52 5.00
CA SER A 126 4.94 9.12 4.50
C SER A 126 5.11 9.78 3.13
N PRO A 127 4.96 9.02 2.01
CA PRO A 127 4.84 9.61 0.69
C PRO A 127 3.48 10.32 0.43
N TYR A 128 2.46 10.09 1.27
CA TYR A 128 1.17 10.78 1.21
C TYR A 128 0.85 11.51 2.51
N GLU A 129 0.03 12.57 2.44
CA GLU A 129 -0.34 13.40 3.59
C GLU A 129 -1.24 12.61 4.56
N ILE A 130 -1.03 12.78 5.86
CA ILE A 130 -1.87 12.18 6.90
C ILE A 130 -3.24 12.88 6.86
N GLY A 131 -4.29 12.14 6.52
CA GLY A 131 -5.65 12.69 6.49
C GLY A 131 -6.13 13.13 7.89
N PRO A 132 -6.99 14.17 7.98
CA PRO A 132 -7.56 14.59 9.25
C PRO A 132 -8.40 13.47 9.85
N THR A 133 -8.17 13.17 11.13
CA THR A 133 -8.98 12.19 11.89
C THR A 133 -10.05 12.94 12.65
N GLU A 134 -11.31 12.65 12.36
CA GLU A 134 -12.44 13.20 13.12
C GLU A 134 -12.42 12.63 14.54
N ILE A 135 -12.38 13.52 15.54
CA ILE A 135 -12.45 13.14 16.94
C ILE A 135 -13.78 13.60 17.53
N ARG A 136 -14.52 12.65 18.11
CA ARG A 136 -15.82 12.94 18.74
C ARG A 136 -15.70 13.59 20.12
N ASP A 137 -14.51 13.55 20.72
CA ASP A 137 -14.25 14.00 22.09
C ASP A 137 -12.88 14.70 22.17
N THR A 138 -12.90 16.02 22.29
CA THR A 138 -11.70 16.87 22.35
C THR A 138 -10.93 16.75 23.67
N VAL A 139 -11.51 16.13 24.70
CA VAL A 139 -10.89 15.96 26.02
C VAL A 139 -10.14 14.62 26.10
N LYS A 140 -10.73 13.53 25.59
CA LYS A 140 -10.11 12.19 25.62
C LYS A 140 -9.22 11.88 24.41
N ALA A 141 -9.50 12.48 23.25
CA ALA A 141 -8.75 12.17 22.03
C ALA A 141 -7.27 12.60 22.06
N PRO A 142 -6.89 13.78 22.58
CA PRO A 142 -5.47 14.19 22.61
C PRO A 142 -4.57 13.20 23.37
N VAL A 143 -5.10 12.60 24.44
CA VAL A 143 -4.40 11.58 25.26
C VAL A 143 -4.21 10.25 24.52
N ARG A 144 -4.98 9.99 23.46
CA ARG A 144 -4.85 8.80 22.59
C ARG A 144 -3.98 9.08 21.37
N LEU A 145 -4.04 10.28 20.82
CA LEU A 145 -3.32 10.69 19.61
C LEU A 145 -1.82 10.91 19.83
N HIS A 146 -1.40 11.26 21.05
CA HIS A 146 0.02 11.41 21.43
C HIS A 146 0.43 10.44 22.54
N ARG A 147 0.06 9.16 22.42
CA ARG A 147 0.58 8.17 23.38
C ARG A 147 2.07 7.96 23.13
N LYS A 148 2.86 8.19 24.19
CA LYS A 148 4.29 7.86 24.30
C LYS A 148 4.63 6.41 23.87
N ASN A 149 3.61 5.54 23.76
CA ASN A 149 3.69 4.11 23.46
C ASN A 149 3.25 3.73 22.03
N MET A 150 3.05 4.65 21.08
CA MET A 150 2.70 4.27 19.69
C MET A 150 3.73 3.32 19.05
N HIS A 151 4.99 3.41 19.46
CA HIS A 151 6.05 2.46 19.06
C HIS A 151 5.77 1.02 19.55
N LEU A 152 5.06 0.84 20.67
CA LEU A 152 4.67 -0.49 21.17
C LEU A 152 3.53 -1.09 20.35
N ASP A 153 2.58 -0.27 19.89
CA ASP A 153 1.48 -0.73 19.04
C ASP A 153 1.97 -1.12 17.64
N TYR A 154 2.95 -0.36 17.10
CA TYR A 154 3.71 -0.75 15.92
C TYR A 154 4.43 -2.08 16.16
N ALA A 155 5.24 -2.18 17.22
CA ALA A 155 6.06 -3.35 17.45
C ALA A 155 5.25 -4.64 17.69
N ARG A 156 4.09 -4.53 18.35
CA ARG A 156 3.18 -5.65 18.61
C ARG A 156 2.47 -6.16 17.36
N LYS A 157 2.25 -5.31 16.36
CA LYS A 157 1.63 -5.67 15.08
C LYS A 157 2.64 -6.18 14.06
N THR A 158 3.94 -6.05 14.34
CA THR A 158 5.02 -6.53 13.49
C THR A 158 5.41 -7.94 13.93
N ASP A 159 4.56 -8.90 13.58
CA ASP A 159 4.70 -10.31 13.92
C ASP A 159 4.54 -11.21 12.68
N PRO A 160 4.89 -12.51 12.76
CA PRO A 160 4.77 -13.44 11.64
C PRO A 160 3.39 -13.49 11.00
N GLU A 161 2.33 -13.48 11.80
CA GLU A 161 0.95 -13.64 11.33
C GLU A 161 0.51 -12.42 10.53
N ASN A 162 0.77 -11.23 11.06
CA ASN A 162 0.50 -9.96 10.39
C ASN A 162 1.34 -9.81 9.13
N ALA A 163 2.62 -10.20 9.15
CA ALA A 163 3.50 -10.12 7.99
C ALA A 163 3.02 -11.01 6.83
N VAL A 164 2.64 -12.25 7.13
CA VAL A 164 2.05 -13.17 6.15
C VAL A 164 0.71 -12.63 5.64
N ARG A 165 -0.14 -12.12 6.54
CA ARG A 165 -1.43 -11.52 6.14
C ARG A 165 -1.23 -10.36 5.18
N PHE A 166 -0.32 -9.43 5.46
CA PHE A 166 -0.04 -8.28 4.59
C PHE A 166 0.38 -8.70 3.19
N TYR A 167 1.29 -9.66 3.08
CA TYR A 167 1.72 -10.20 1.79
C TYR A 167 0.55 -10.83 1.02
N ASN A 168 -0.23 -11.70 1.68
CA ASN A 168 -1.38 -12.35 1.05
C ASN A 168 -2.48 -11.35 0.65
N THR A 169 -2.72 -10.31 1.46
CA THR A 169 -3.64 -9.22 1.13
C THR A 169 -3.19 -8.46 -0.12
N ALA A 170 -1.89 -8.17 -0.26
CA ALA A 170 -1.36 -7.53 -1.46
C ALA A 170 -1.54 -8.40 -2.71
N VAL A 171 -1.23 -9.70 -2.61
CA VAL A 171 -1.46 -10.66 -3.71
C VAL A 171 -2.94 -10.69 -4.09
N ALA A 172 -3.84 -10.90 -3.12
CA ALA A 172 -5.28 -10.97 -3.36
C ALA A 172 -5.83 -9.69 -3.99
N TYR A 173 -5.35 -8.52 -3.55
CA TYR A 173 -5.70 -7.24 -4.16
C TYR A 173 -5.27 -7.16 -5.63
N THR A 174 -4.02 -7.52 -5.94
CA THR A 174 -3.53 -7.47 -7.33
C THR A 174 -4.33 -8.42 -8.23
N THR A 175 -4.63 -9.63 -7.75
CA THR A 175 -5.45 -10.61 -8.48
C THR A 175 -6.85 -10.08 -8.77
N LEU A 176 -7.54 -9.57 -7.73
CA LEU A 176 -8.90 -9.03 -7.88
C LEU A 176 -8.97 -7.92 -8.94
N VAL A 177 -8.05 -6.97 -8.88
CA VAL A 177 -8.06 -5.83 -9.81
C VAL A 177 -7.71 -6.27 -11.22
N LYS A 178 -6.76 -7.19 -11.41
CA LYS A 178 -6.45 -7.79 -12.72
C LYS A 178 -7.66 -8.52 -13.30
N GLU A 179 -8.34 -9.34 -12.52
CA GLU A 179 -9.54 -10.08 -12.96
C GLU A 179 -10.67 -9.14 -13.38
N ARG A 180 -10.86 -8.03 -12.66
CA ARG A 180 -11.94 -7.07 -12.93
C ARG A 180 -11.66 -6.13 -14.08
N THR A 181 -10.42 -5.73 -14.26
CA THR A 181 -10.03 -4.72 -15.26
C THR A 181 -9.45 -5.35 -16.54
N GLY A 182 -8.88 -6.55 -16.44
CA GLY A 182 -8.05 -7.15 -17.48
C GLY A 182 -6.74 -6.41 -17.70
N LEU A 183 -6.35 -5.47 -16.83
CA LEU A 183 -5.12 -4.69 -16.95
C LEU A 183 -4.01 -5.37 -16.17
N GLU A 184 -2.90 -5.64 -16.86
CA GLU A 184 -1.67 -6.14 -16.27
C GLU A 184 -0.51 -5.20 -16.63
N PRO A 185 -0.44 -4.02 -15.99
CA PRO A 185 0.61 -3.05 -16.29
C PRO A 185 1.94 -3.58 -15.76
N TYR A 186 2.87 -3.87 -16.67
CA TYR A 186 4.27 -4.12 -16.35
C TYR A 186 5.04 -2.80 -16.33
N ALA A 187 6.15 -2.76 -15.60
CA ALA A 187 7.03 -1.61 -15.58
C ALA A 187 7.41 -1.21 -17.00
N SER A 188 7.18 0.06 -17.32
CA SER A 188 7.46 0.61 -18.64
C SER A 188 7.93 2.05 -18.52
N VAL A 189 8.83 2.40 -19.42
CA VAL A 189 9.37 3.76 -19.55
C VAL A 189 8.92 4.34 -20.89
N THR A 190 8.55 5.60 -20.90
CA THR A 190 8.22 6.33 -22.12
C THR A 190 9.11 7.56 -22.25
N TYR A 191 9.62 7.79 -23.47
CA TYR A 191 10.41 8.96 -23.82
C TYR A 191 9.57 9.86 -24.73
N LYS A 192 9.48 11.15 -24.41
CA LYS A 192 8.85 12.14 -25.28
C LYS A 192 9.90 13.18 -25.69
N GLY A 193 10.00 13.49 -26.98
CA GLY A 193 10.81 14.62 -27.45
C GLY A 193 10.21 15.93 -26.93
N VAL A 194 11.04 16.80 -26.36
CA VAL A 194 10.64 18.15 -25.97
C VAL A 194 10.89 19.05 -27.17
N GLU A 195 9.82 19.57 -27.78
CA GLU A 195 9.87 20.65 -28.78
C GLU A 195 10.07 22.01 -28.10
#